data_AF-A0A9E6RZ75-F1
#
_entry.id   AF-A0A9E6RZ75-F1
#
_cell.length_a   1.000
_cell.length_b   1.000
_cell.length_c   1.000
_cell.angle_alpha   90.00
_cell.angle_beta   90.00
_cell.angle_gamma   90.00
#
_symmetry.space_group_name_H-M   'P 1'
#
loop_
_entity.id
_entity.type
_entity.pdbx_description
1 polymer ?
#
loop_
_entity_poly.entity_id
_entity_poly.type
_entity_poly.pdbx_seq_one_letter_code
_entity_poly.pdbx_strand_id
1 'polypeptide(L)'
;MTSLLKIVQTADEQQITEFFQASVGQWHSERRYYSLPQGETKEMVSIITVQFLPPGDDELRKLANLHDLTDLDILICGAKVSWQSTDINKNQQESVGVTVFGVQNNTLYRDRGFATTKPVTADYYFPRLNTLCLRTEYHNSVFEEEIKLIGEKYRTRQTIISRAGEQLMIGQYLEKRI
;
A
#
# COMPACT_ATOMS: atom_id res chain seq x y z
N MET A 1 18.98 25.10 -8.05
CA MET A 1 18.25 24.14 -7.16
C MET A 1 17.12 23.41 -7.89
N THR A 2 16.41 24.04 -8.83
CA THR A 2 15.26 23.46 -9.56
C THR A 2 15.58 22.23 -10.44
N SER A 3 16.80 22.11 -10.96
CA SER A 3 17.19 20.98 -11.83
C SER A 3 17.40 19.68 -11.05
N LEU A 4 18.09 19.74 -9.90
CA LEU A 4 18.33 18.58 -9.04
C LEU A 4 17.04 18.01 -8.44
N LEU A 5 16.13 18.89 -7.98
CA LEU A 5 14.81 18.49 -7.48
C LEU A 5 14.00 17.74 -8.54
N LYS A 6 13.98 18.23 -9.79
CA LYS A 6 13.32 17.55 -10.90
C LYS A 6 13.93 16.18 -11.19
N ILE A 7 15.26 16.06 -11.18
CA ILE A 7 15.94 14.77 -11.44
C ILE A 7 15.61 13.74 -10.35
N VAL A 8 15.65 14.14 -9.08
CA VAL A 8 15.32 13.24 -7.95
C VAL A 8 13.86 12.79 -8.03
N GLN A 9 12.95 13.72 -8.32
CA GLN A 9 11.53 13.41 -8.46
C GLN A 9 11.28 12.41 -9.60
N THR A 10 11.90 12.60 -10.78
CA THR A 10 11.76 11.66 -11.89
C THR A 10 12.31 10.26 -11.56
N ALA A 11 13.37 10.19 -10.74
CA ALA A 11 13.92 8.91 -10.29
C ALA A 11 12.97 8.16 -9.35
N ASP A 12 12.37 8.85 -8.37
CA ASP A 12 11.38 8.27 -7.45
C ASP A 12 10.12 7.80 -8.20
N GLU A 13 9.67 8.57 -9.20
CA GLU A 13 8.53 8.27 -10.07
C GLU A 13 8.77 7.05 -10.98
N GLN A 14 9.98 6.92 -11.51
CA GLN A 14 10.38 5.71 -12.23
C GLN A 14 10.43 4.50 -11.29
N GLN A 15 11.01 4.68 -10.12
CA GLN A 15 11.22 3.58 -9.17
C GLN A 15 9.89 3.03 -8.60
N ILE A 16 8.92 3.89 -8.27
CA ILE A 16 7.59 3.44 -7.84
C ILE A 16 6.84 2.71 -8.97
N THR A 17 6.99 3.18 -10.20
CA THR A 17 6.41 2.52 -11.38
C THR A 17 6.97 1.10 -11.53
N GLU A 18 8.29 0.94 -11.48
CA GLU A 18 8.96 -0.37 -11.52
C GLU A 18 8.54 -1.27 -10.35
N PHE A 19 8.41 -0.71 -9.14
CA PHE A 19 7.97 -1.46 -7.96
C PHE A 19 6.53 -1.97 -8.10
N PHE A 20 5.60 -1.16 -8.64
CA PHE A 20 4.23 -1.59 -8.92
C PHE A 20 4.18 -2.65 -10.00
N GLN A 21 4.93 -2.49 -11.09
CA GLN A 21 5.05 -3.50 -12.14
C GLN A 21 5.58 -4.83 -11.60
N ALA A 22 6.65 -4.80 -10.82
CA ALA A 22 7.21 -6.00 -10.18
C ALA A 22 6.24 -6.63 -9.16
N SER A 23 5.32 -5.85 -8.60
CA SER A 23 4.29 -6.33 -7.68
C SER A 23 3.08 -7.00 -8.36
N VAL A 24 2.89 -6.81 -9.68
CA VAL A 24 1.75 -7.35 -10.45
C VAL A 24 1.66 -8.86 -10.32
N GLY A 25 0.45 -9.39 -10.09
CA GLY A 25 0.19 -10.82 -10.03
C GLY A 25 -0.61 -11.21 -8.79
N GLN A 26 -0.69 -12.51 -8.54
CA GLN A 26 -1.38 -13.06 -7.38
C GLN A 26 -0.38 -13.48 -6.31
N TRP A 27 -0.76 -13.26 -5.06
CA TRP A 27 0.07 -13.50 -3.88
C TRP A 27 -0.75 -14.23 -2.82
N HIS A 28 -0.19 -15.31 -2.29
CA HIS A 28 -0.61 -15.92 -1.04
C HIS A 28 0.07 -15.20 0.12
N SER A 29 -0.71 -14.48 0.92
CA SER A 29 -0.24 -13.68 2.06
C SER A 29 -0.55 -14.39 3.37
N GLU A 30 0.47 -14.63 4.17
CA GLU A 30 0.39 -15.09 5.55
C GLU A 30 0.71 -13.91 6.47
N ARG A 31 -0.24 -13.55 7.34
CA ARG A 31 -0.21 -12.34 8.14
C ARG A 31 -0.39 -12.63 9.61
N ARG A 32 0.38 -11.91 10.44
CA ARG A 32 0.24 -11.89 11.91
C ARG A 32 0.05 -10.47 12.40
N TYR A 33 -0.93 -10.25 13.26
CA TYR A 33 -1.12 -9.00 13.99
C TYR A 33 -0.84 -9.19 15.47
N TYR A 34 0.03 -8.35 16.01
CA TYR A 34 0.34 -8.25 17.43
C TYR A 34 -0.34 -6.99 17.96
N SER A 35 -1.33 -7.15 18.85
CA SER A 35 -1.92 -6.01 19.56
C SER A 35 -1.05 -5.65 20.76
N LEU A 36 -0.74 -4.37 20.92
CA LEU A 36 0.20 -3.86 21.93
C LEU A 36 -0.53 -3.05 23.01
N PRO A 37 0.04 -2.97 24.23
CA PRO A 37 1.24 -3.66 24.70
C PRO A 37 0.99 -5.13 25.09
N GLN A 38 -0.28 -5.51 25.29
CA GLN A 38 -0.71 -6.89 25.47
C GLN A 38 -1.92 -7.19 24.59
N GLY A 39 -1.92 -8.37 23.98
CA GLY A 39 -3.04 -8.87 23.22
C GLY A 39 -2.68 -10.16 22.51
N GLU A 40 -3.70 -10.85 22.01
CA GLU A 40 -3.50 -12.10 21.29
C GLU A 40 -2.93 -11.84 19.89
N THR A 41 -2.08 -12.76 19.44
CA THR A 41 -1.62 -12.77 18.05
C THR A 41 -2.76 -13.27 17.17
N LYS A 42 -3.19 -12.44 16.21
CA LYS A 42 -4.17 -12.86 15.21
C LYS A 42 -3.47 -13.26 13.91
N GLU A 43 -3.69 -14.49 13.47
CA GLU A 43 -3.14 -15.00 12.21
C GLU A 43 -4.21 -15.05 11.11
N MET A 44 -3.82 -14.66 9.90
CA MET A 44 -4.70 -14.49 8.75
C MET A 44 -4.00 -15.00 7.49
N VAL A 45 -4.75 -15.65 6.61
CA VAL A 45 -4.32 -15.93 5.24
C VAL A 45 -5.12 -15.09 4.27
N SER A 46 -4.51 -14.61 3.19
CA SER A 46 -5.22 -13.88 2.14
C SER A 46 -4.68 -14.20 0.76
N ILE A 47 -5.58 -14.25 -0.22
CA ILE A 47 -5.19 -14.16 -1.64
C ILE A 47 -5.26 -12.69 -2.03
N ILE A 48 -4.16 -12.14 -2.51
CA ILE A 48 -4.04 -10.75 -2.95
C ILE A 48 -3.77 -10.75 -4.45
N THR A 49 -4.52 -9.97 -5.22
CA THR A 49 -4.24 -9.73 -6.64
C THR A 49 -3.84 -8.27 -6.82
N VAL A 50 -2.71 -8.03 -7.47
CA VAL A 50 -2.19 -6.71 -7.81
C VAL A 50 -2.23 -6.54 -9.32
N GLN A 51 -2.83 -5.45 -9.79
CA GLN A 51 -2.86 -5.05 -11.19
C GLN A 51 -2.19 -3.67 -11.32
N PHE A 52 -1.33 -3.51 -12.31
CA PHE A 52 -0.72 -2.22 -12.62
C PHE A 52 -1.71 -1.35 -13.41
N LEU A 53 -1.76 -0.06 -13.07
CA LEU A 53 -2.58 0.93 -13.76
C LEU A 53 -1.64 1.91 -14.48
N PRO A 54 -1.62 1.93 -15.83
CA PRO A 54 -0.81 2.89 -16.58
C PRO A 54 -1.36 4.32 -16.46
N PRO A 55 -0.57 5.35 -16.80
CA PRO A 55 -1.07 6.72 -16.85
C PRO A 55 -2.28 6.85 -17.79
N GLY A 56 -3.27 7.63 -17.37
CA GLY A 56 -4.53 7.83 -18.09
C GLY A 56 -5.59 6.74 -17.93
N ASP A 57 -5.33 5.68 -17.14
CA ASP A 57 -6.30 4.63 -16.83
C ASP A 57 -7.57 5.18 -16.14
N ASP A 58 -8.73 4.64 -16.48
CA ASP A 58 -10.03 5.10 -15.95
C ASP A 58 -10.14 4.97 -14.42
N GLU A 59 -9.51 3.97 -13.81
CA GLU A 59 -9.50 3.83 -12.35
C GLU A 59 -8.65 4.94 -11.70
N LEU A 60 -7.59 5.41 -12.37
CA LEU A 60 -6.81 6.56 -11.91
C LEU A 60 -7.60 7.86 -12.05
N ARG A 61 -8.30 8.07 -13.17
CA ARG A 61 -9.17 9.25 -13.34
C ARG A 61 -10.27 9.32 -12.28
N LYS A 62 -10.89 8.18 -11.96
CA LYS A 62 -11.88 8.08 -10.86
C LYS A 62 -11.24 8.40 -9.51
N LEU A 63 -10.04 7.89 -9.26
CA LEU A 63 -9.30 8.19 -8.03
C LEU A 63 -8.96 9.68 -7.94
N ALA A 64 -8.46 10.30 -9.02
CA ALA A 64 -8.17 11.72 -9.08
C ALA A 64 -9.41 12.56 -8.78
N ASN A 65 -10.55 12.21 -9.38
CA ASN A 65 -11.83 12.85 -9.08
C ASN A 65 -12.29 12.66 -7.63
N LEU A 66 -12.07 11.48 -7.04
CA LEU A 66 -12.40 11.19 -5.63
C LEU A 66 -11.57 12.03 -4.65
N HIS A 67 -10.37 12.45 -5.06
CA HIS A 67 -9.48 13.35 -4.31
C HIS A 67 -9.63 14.82 -4.70
N ASP A 68 -10.68 15.17 -5.45
CA ASP A 68 -10.97 16.54 -5.91
C ASP A 68 -9.79 17.18 -6.69
N LEU A 69 -9.00 16.35 -7.41
CA LEU A 69 -7.91 16.84 -8.24
C LEU A 69 -8.46 17.52 -9.50
N THR A 70 -7.93 18.70 -9.83
CA THR A 70 -8.39 19.48 -10.99
C THR A 70 -8.04 18.83 -12.33
N ASP A 71 -6.86 18.20 -12.41
CA ASP A 71 -6.43 17.44 -13.57
C ASP A 71 -6.58 15.94 -13.28
N LEU A 72 -7.45 15.28 -14.04
CA LEU A 72 -7.76 13.87 -13.86
C LEU A 72 -6.67 12.93 -14.41
N ASP A 73 -5.75 13.45 -15.22
CA ASP A 73 -4.63 12.72 -15.80
C ASP A 73 -3.31 12.93 -15.04
N ILE A 74 -3.37 13.61 -13.90
CA ILE A 74 -2.18 14.00 -13.14
C ILE A 74 -1.46 12.83 -12.45
N LEU A 75 -2.14 11.68 -12.32
CA LEU A 75 -1.57 10.48 -11.71
C LEU A 75 -0.74 9.71 -12.73
N ILE A 76 0.56 9.54 -12.47
CA ILE A 76 1.53 9.02 -13.44
C ILE A 76 1.46 7.50 -13.61
N CYS A 77 0.97 6.79 -12.60
CA CYS A 77 0.72 5.34 -12.60
C CYS A 77 -0.04 4.98 -11.31
N GLY A 78 -0.38 3.70 -11.17
CA GLY A 78 -0.96 3.19 -9.94
C GLY A 78 -1.04 1.68 -9.86
N ALA A 79 -1.78 1.23 -8.86
CA ALA A 79 -2.05 -0.18 -8.67
C ALA A 79 -3.47 -0.39 -8.15
N LYS A 80 -4.16 -1.39 -8.70
CA LYS A 80 -5.41 -1.91 -8.13
C LYS A 80 -5.10 -3.17 -7.36
N VAL A 81 -5.45 -3.18 -6.08
CA VAL A 81 -5.19 -4.30 -5.17
C VAL A 81 -6.50 -4.82 -4.63
N SER A 82 -6.79 -6.09 -4.89
CA SER A 82 -7.93 -6.81 -4.30
C SER A 82 -7.46 -7.91 -3.38
N TRP A 83 -8.24 -8.21 -2.35
CA TRP A 83 -7.95 -9.29 -1.42
C TRP A 83 -9.20 -10.08 -1.03
N GLN A 84 -8.97 -11.34 -0.66
CA GLN A 84 -9.91 -12.19 0.06
C GLN A 84 -9.15 -12.82 1.22
N SER A 85 -9.60 -12.55 2.45
CA SER A 85 -8.97 -12.98 3.69
C SER A 85 -9.80 -14.05 4.40
N THR A 86 -9.11 -15.04 4.96
CA THR A 86 -9.67 -16.09 5.80
C THR A 86 -8.96 -16.07 7.15
N ASP A 87 -9.74 -16.09 8.23
CA ASP A 87 -9.21 -16.29 9.58
C ASP A 87 -8.84 -17.77 9.75
N ILE A 88 -7.58 -18.06 10.07
CA ILE A 88 -7.07 -19.44 10.16
C ILE A 88 -7.74 -20.21 11.29
N ASN A 89 -8.00 -19.54 12.42
CA ASN A 89 -8.54 -20.17 13.62
C ASN A 89 -10.03 -20.49 13.48
N LYS A 90 -10.76 -19.65 12.74
CA LYS A 90 -12.21 -19.80 12.54
C LYS A 90 -12.57 -20.51 11.24
N ASN A 91 -11.59 -20.68 10.34
CA ASN A 91 -11.77 -21.17 8.97
C ASN A 91 -12.95 -20.47 8.24
N GLN A 92 -13.10 -19.17 8.50
CA GLN A 92 -14.20 -18.33 7.99
C GLN A 92 -13.62 -17.16 7.19
N GLN A 93 -14.29 -16.81 6.09
CA GLN A 93 -13.95 -15.61 5.34
C GLN A 93 -14.14 -14.38 6.23
N GLU A 94 -13.05 -13.66 6.47
CA GLU A 94 -13.02 -12.48 7.35
C GLU A 94 -13.34 -11.22 6.55
N SER A 95 -12.72 -11.06 5.36
CA SER A 95 -12.90 -9.85 4.57
C SER A 95 -12.66 -10.07 3.08
N VAL A 96 -13.37 -9.32 2.24
CA VAL A 96 -13.10 -9.16 0.81
C VAL A 96 -13.08 -7.68 0.51
N GLY A 97 -12.13 -7.24 -0.31
CA GLY A 97 -12.07 -5.83 -0.68
C GLY A 97 -11.20 -5.57 -1.88
N VAL A 98 -11.24 -4.31 -2.30
CA VAL A 98 -10.45 -3.75 -3.39
C VAL A 98 -10.06 -2.32 -3.00
N THR A 99 -8.89 -1.88 -3.42
CA THR A 99 -8.41 -0.52 -3.24
C THR A 99 -7.61 -0.12 -4.47
N VAL A 100 -7.66 1.16 -4.82
CA VAL A 100 -6.90 1.74 -5.93
C VAL A 100 -5.90 2.73 -5.36
N PHE A 101 -4.67 2.61 -5.83
CA PHE A 101 -3.56 3.49 -5.55
C PHE A 101 -3.20 4.27 -6.81
N GLY A 102 -2.83 5.54 -6.66
CA GLY A 102 -2.33 6.39 -7.74
C GLY A 102 -1.21 7.29 -7.24
N VAL A 103 -0.24 7.58 -8.10
CA VAL A 103 0.98 8.30 -7.73
C VAL A 103 1.04 9.66 -8.39
N GLN A 104 1.45 10.69 -7.64
CA GLN A 104 1.90 11.97 -8.17
C GLN A 104 2.99 12.53 -7.27
N ASN A 105 4.14 12.91 -7.83
CA ASN A 105 5.32 13.33 -7.06
C ASN A 105 5.63 12.28 -5.97
N ASN A 106 5.84 12.68 -4.71
CA ASN A 106 6.06 11.78 -3.56
C ASN A 106 4.77 11.38 -2.81
N THR A 107 3.59 11.62 -3.41
CA THR A 107 2.30 11.34 -2.78
C THR A 107 1.64 10.13 -3.44
N LEU A 108 1.19 9.20 -2.61
CA LEU A 108 0.38 8.06 -2.98
C LEU A 108 -1.07 8.29 -2.57
N TYR A 109 -1.95 8.47 -3.55
CA TYR A 109 -3.39 8.62 -3.39
C TYR A 109 -4.04 7.25 -3.26
N ARG A 110 -5.04 7.14 -2.38
CA ARG A 110 -5.78 5.90 -2.14
C ARG A 110 -7.28 6.15 -1.99
N ASP A 111 -8.11 5.26 -2.52
CA ASP A 111 -9.58 5.38 -2.47
C ASP A 111 -10.17 5.21 -1.07
N ARG A 112 -9.43 4.55 -0.16
CA ARG A 112 -9.84 4.29 1.22
C ARG A 112 -8.63 4.18 2.16
N GLY A 113 -8.82 4.42 3.44
CA GLY A 113 -7.81 4.11 4.47
C GLY A 113 -7.98 2.70 5.07
N PHE A 114 -7.10 2.36 6.02
CA PHE A 114 -7.19 1.11 6.80
C PHE A 114 -8.47 1.01 7.63
N ALA A 115 -8.87 2.11 8.25
CA ALA A 115 -10.00 2.18 9.18
C ALA A 115 -11.05 3.22 8.73
N THR A 116 -11.03 3.64 7.47
CA THR A 116 -11.94 4.65 6.92
C THR A 116 -12.24 4.37 5.46
N THR A 117 -13.48 4.61 5.04
CA THR A 117 -13.89 4.54 3.62
C THR A 117 -13.61 5.84 2.86
N LYS A 118 -13.17 6.90 3.57
CA LYS A 118 -12.78 8.16 2.94
C LYS A 118 -11.44 8.01 2.21
N PRO A 119 -11.24 8.72 1.08
CA PRO A 119 -9.96 8.79 0.42
C PRO A 119 -8.87 9.31 1.37
N VAL A 120 -7.67 8.77 1.23
CA VAL A 120 -6.49 9.17 2.02
C VAL A 120 -5.27 9.26 1.14
N THR A 121 -4.28 10.02 1.58
CA THR A 121 -2.96 10.09 0.95
C THR A 121 -1.91 9.49 1.88
N ALA A 122 -0.84 9.00 1.29
CA ALA A 122 0.36 8.60 2.00
C ALA A 122 1.58 9.29 1.38
N ASP A 123 2.54 9.66 2.21
CA ASP A 123 3.88 9.93 1.71
C ASP A 123 4.55 8.60 1.41
N TYR A 124 5.31 8.55 0.31
CA TYR A 124 6.12 7.37 0.00
C TYR A 124 7.58 7.73 -0.27
N TYR A 125 8.45 6.77 0.02
CA TYR A 125 9.88 6.86 -0.29
C TYR A 125 10.49 5.47 -0.39
N PHE A 126 11.70 5.40 -0.95
CA PHE A 126 12.45 4.16 -1.09
C PHE A 126 13.77 4.21 -0.32
N PRO A 127 13.87 3.59 0.88
CA PRO A 127 15.16 3.46 1.56
C PRO A 127 16.15 2.57 0.78
N ARG A 128 15.65 1.70 -0.11
CA ARG A 128 16.41 0.82 -1.00
C ARG A 128 15.61 0.58 -2.28
N LEU A 129 16.29 0.17 -3.37
CA LEU A 129 15.67 -0.05 -4.68
C LEU A 129 14.38 -0.87 -4.65
N ASN A 130 14.37 -1.94 -3.85
CA ASN A 130 13.28 -2.92 -3.77
C ASN A 130 12.42 -2.79 -2.51
N THR A 131 12.50 -1.68 -1.78
CA THR A 131 11.78 -1.48 -0.52
C THR A 131 10.99 -0.19 -0.58
N LEU A 132 9.66 -0.29 -0.63
CA LEU A 132 8.73 0.84 -0.60
C LEU A 132 8.29 1.09 0.83
N CYS A 133 8.47 2.30 1.33
CA CYS A 133 7.93 2.75 2.60
C CYS A 133 6.77 3.71 2.36
N LEU A 134 5.68 3.52 3.11
CA LEU A 134 4.49 4.37 3.09
C LEU A 134 4.22 4.90 4.48
N ARG A 135 3.81 6.17 4.56
CA ARG A 135 3.31 6.77 5.80
C ARG A 135 1.96 7.42 5.52
N THR A 136 0.90 6.87 6.11
CA THR A 136 -0.46 7.42 6.06
C THR A 136 -0.83 7.96 7.43
N GLU A 137 -1.41 9.16 7.49
CA GLU A 137 -1.83 9.77 8.75
C GLU A 137 -3.24 10.34 8.65
N TYR A 138 -4.13 9.94 9.56
CA TYR A 138 -5.48 10.48 9.68
C TYR A 138 -6.07 10.19 11.06
N HIS A 139 -6.96 11.05 11.56
CA HIS A 139 -7.66 10.88 12.84
C HIS A 139 -6.72 10.61 14.04
N ASN A 140 -5.55 11.27 14.08
CA ASN A 140 -4.46 11.06 15.06
C ASN A 140 -3.88 9.63 15.07
N SER A 141 -4.19 8.83 14.05
CA SER A 141 -3.60 7.52 13.80
C SER A 141 -2.59 7.60 12.67
N VAL A 142 -1.50 6.87 12.82
CA VAL A 142 -0.40 6.79 11.88
C VAL A 142 -0.24 5.33 11.48
N PHE A 143 -0.11 5.10 10.19
CA PHE A 143 0.10 3.80 9.57
C PHE A 143 1.39 3.86 8.78
N GLU A 144 2.42 3.17 9.26
CA GLU A 144 3.72 3.07 8.59
C GLU A 144 3.85 1.68 8.01
N GLU A 145 4.04 1.59 6.69
CA GLU A 145 4.25 0.32 5.99
C GLU A 145 5.63 0.27 5.37
N GLU A 146 6.28 -0.89 5.47
CA GLU A 146 7.48 -1.22 4.71
C GLU A 146 7.17 -2.46 3.88
N ILE A 147 7.35 -2.38 2.56
CA ILE A 147 7.05 -3.45 1.61
C ILE A 147 8.32 -3.73 0.82
N LYS A 148 8.85 -4.95 0.93
CA LYS A 148 10.13 -5.32 0.32
C LYS A 148 9.97 -6.51 -0.60
N LEU A 149 10.36 -6.34 -1.87
CA LEU A 149 10.44 -7.42 -2.85
C LEU A 149 11.72 -8.24 -2.61
N ILE A 150 11.58 -9.56 -2.52
CA ILE A 150 12.67 -10.51 -2.30
C ILE A 150 12.74 -11.46 -3.50
N GLY A 151 13.60 -11.10 -4.45
CA GLY A 151 13.60 -11.70 -5.78
C GLY A 151 12.23 -11.53 -6.44
N GLU A 152 11.82 -12.49 -7.25
CA GLU A 152 10.56 -12.42 -7.99
C GLU A 152 9.41 -13.17 -7.29
N LYS A 153 9.72 -14.08 -6.36
CA LYS A 153 8.76 -15.02 -5.79
C LYS A 153 8.18 -14.61 -4.44
N TYR A 154 8.85 -13.71 -3.73
CA TYR A 154 8.49 -13.37 -2.36
C TYR A 154 8.48 -11.87 -2.16
N ARG A 155 7.63 -11.41 -1.25
CA ARG A 155 7.75 -10.10 -0.63
C ARG A 155 7.41 -10.17 0.84
N THR A 156 8.07 -9.34 1.63
CA THR A 156 7.74 -9.13 3.04
C THR A 156 7.08 -7.80 3.20
N ARG A 157 6.16 -7.71 4.16
CA ARG A 157 5.61 -6.44 4.58
C ARG A 157 5.62 -6.33 6.09
N GLN A 158 5.74 -5.12 6.60
CA GLN A 158 5.51 -4.77 7.99
C GLN A 158 4.61 -3.55 8.04
N THR A 159 3.68 -3.53 8.99
CA THR A 159 2.85 -2.36 9.29
C THR A 159 2.99 -2.01 10.76
N ILE A 160 3.26 -0.76 11.09
CA ILE A 160 3.17 -0.23 12.45
C ILE A 160 1.99 0.73 12.50
N ILE A 161 1.07 0.48 13.44
CA ILE A 161 -0.08 1.35 13.68
C ILE A 161 0.13 2.01 15.02
N SER A 162 0.15 3.34 15.04
CA SER A 162 0.21 4.13 16.26
C SER A 162 -0.94 5.13 16.33
N ARG A 163 -1.28 5.57 17.54
CA ARG A 163 -2.27 6.61 17.77
C ARG A 163 -1.82 7.51 18.91
N ALA A 164 -1.86 8.82 18.69
CA ALA A 164 -1.39 9.80 19.67
C ALA A 164 0.05 9.52 20.19
N GLY A 165 0.92 9.00 19.31
CA GLY A 165 2.32 8.68 19.63
C GLY A 165 2.58 7.27 20.16
N GLU A 166 1.54 6.54 20.56
CA GLU A 166 1.65 5.20 21.15
C GLU A 166 1.44 4.10 20.10
N GLN A 167 2.29 3.07 20.07
CA GLN A 167 2.13 1.93 19.16
C GLN A 167 1.01 1.01 19.66
N LEU A 168 0.04 0.74 18.80
CA LEU A 168 -1.14 -0.08 19.11
C LEU A 168 -1.06 -1.46 18.48
N MET A 169 -0.46 -1.57 17.30
CA MET A 169 -0.43 -2.82 16.57
C MET A 169 0.79 -2.91 15.64
N ILE A 170 1.36 -4.11 15.55
CA ILE A 170 2.36 -4.46 14.54
C ILE A 170 1.79 -5.58 13.67
N GLY A 171 1.79 -5.38 12.36
CA GLY A 171 1.48 -6.41 11.37
C GLY A 171 2.75 -6.90 10.68
N GLN A 172 2.91 -8.21 10.54
CA GLN A 172 4.00 -8.83 9.77
C GLN A 172 3.43 -9.80 8.74
N TYR A 173 4.00 -9.78 7.54
CA TYR A 173 3.44 -10.47 6.39
C TYR A 173 4.55 -11.14 5.57
N LEU A 174 4.35 -12.42 5.25
CA LEU A 174 5.08 -13.12 4.20
C LEU A 174 4.14 -13.36 3.04
N GLU A 175 4.50 -12.88 1.86
CA GLU A 175 3.65 -12.97 0.69
C GLU A 175 4.40 -13.68 -0.43
N LYS A 176 3.86 -14.81 -0.88
CA LYS A 176 4.45 -15.68 -1.90
C LYS A 176 3.63 -15.58 -3.18
N ARG A 177 4.30 -15.34 -4.30
CA ARG A 177 3.66 -15.32 -5.62
C ARG A 177 3.08 -16.69 -5.98
N ILE A 178 1.89 -16.69 -6.57
CA ILE A 178 1.17 -17.87 -7.09
C ILE A 178 1.38 -17.98 -8.59
#